data_AF-A0A414HNC3-F1
#
_entry.id   AF-A0A414HNC3-F1
#
_cell.length_a   1.000
_cell.length_b   1.000
_cell.length_c   1.000
_cell.angle_alpha   90.00
_cell.angle_beta   90.00
_cell.angle_gamma   90.00
#
_symmetry.space_group_name_H-M   'P 1'
#
loop_
_entity.id
_entity.type
_entity.pdbx_description
1 polymer ?
#
loop_
_entity_poly.entity_id
_entity_poly.type
_entity_poly.pdbx_seq_one_letter_code
_entity_poly.pdbx_strand_id
1 'polypeptide(L)'
;GIEAEANKLAKAPKGLDGVIEGTGNVAEDVGKAGKGLEGAAKGAESAAEDAGKVVETSYGKSSGKYDTTADFLTNIENRNGKFYTDKATIDKIGQVEARGEDFSPLNKRIMSSRASTEGGTSVVYKYSDELGTKYLIHEVTDARGYIIHRDFDAVRISSGQLINKEH
;
A
#
# COMPACT_ATOMS: atom_id res chain seq x y z
N GLY A 1 -21.09 -47.27 -46.53
CA GLY A 1 -19.67 -47.63 -46.55
C GLY A 1 -19.36 -48.30 -45.24
N ILE A 2 -18.78 -49.49 -45.30
CA ILE A 2 -18.50 -50.45 -44.23
C ILE A 2 -17.23 -50.07 -43.43
N GLU A 3 -17.26 -50.40 -42.13
CA GLU A 3 -16.17 -50.30 -41.15
C GLU A 3 -15.14 -51.45 -41.25
N ALA A 4 -14.07 -51.37 -40.42
CA ALA A 4 -12.98 -52.32 -40.14
C ALA A 4 -11.76 -52.22 -41.10
N GLU A 5 -10.49 -52.44 -40.73
CA GLU A 5 -9.87 -53.22 -39.64
C GLU A 5 -8.39 -52.78 -39.48
N ALA A 6 -7.79 -53.13 -38.34
CA ALA A 6 -6.45 -52.76 -37.86
C ALA A 6 -5.29 -53.70 -38.33
N ASN A 7 -4.05 -53.31 -37.98
CA ASN A 7 -3.01 -54.13 -37.30
C ASN A 7 -1.61 -54.27 -37.97
N LYS A 8 -0.59 -54.35 -37.09
CA LYS A 8 0.82 -54.83 -37.16
C LYS A 8 1.90 -53.78 -37.48
N LEU A 9 3.07 -53.69 -36.83
CA LEU A 9 3.84 -54.67 -36.05
C LEU A 9 4.94 -53.96 -35.19
N ALA A 10 5.41 -54.65 -34.16
CA ALA A 10 6.33 -54.24 -33.08
C ALA A 10 7.82 -53.99 -33.44
N LYS A 11 8.56 -53.28 -32.57
CA LYS A 11 9.75 -53.82 -31.84
C LYS A 11 10.30 -52.88 -30.75
N ALA A 12 10.69 -53.50 -29.64
CA ALA A 12 11.24 -52.93 -28.40
C ALA A 12 12.78 -52.67 -28.48
N PRO A 13 13.43 -52.15 -27.41
CA PRO A 13 14.64 -51.30 -27.46
C PRO A 13 15.97 -52.06 -27.49
N LYS A 14 17.07 -51.33 -27.69
CA LYS A 14 18.44 -51.79 -27.40
C LYS A 14 19.16 -50.79 -26.48
N GLY A 15 19.62 -51.28 -25.32
CA GLY A 15 20.56 -50.61 -24.41
C GLY A 15 21.94 -50.43 -25.04
N LEU A 16 22.75 -49.46 -24.58
CA LEU A 16 23.61 -49.42 -23.38
C LEU A 16 25.05 -49.81 -23.73
N ASP A 17 25.95 -48.82 -23.77
CA ASP A 17 27.40 -48.85 -23.42
C ASP A 17 27.95 -47.46 -23.81
N GLY A 18 28.55 -46.62 -22.98
CA GLY A 18 29.66 -46.85 -22.06
C GLY A 18 30.74 -45.79 -22.40
N VAL A 19 31.49 -45.34 -21.39
CA VAL A 19 32.69 -44.47 -21.43
C VAL A 19 32.50 -42.98 -21.07
N ILE A 20 33.24 -42.63 -20.03
CA ILE A 20 33.40 -41.35 -19.31
C ILE A 20 34.79 -40.79 -19.70
N GLU A 21 35.09 -39.56 -19.28
CA GLU A 21 36.38 -38.81 -19.31
C GLU A 21 36.45 -37.75 -20.43
N GLY A 22 36.83 -36.49 -20.23
CA GLY A 22 37.36 -35.77 -19.08
C GLY A 22 38.06 -34.49 -19.60
N THR A 23 37.97 -33.38 -18.86
CA THR A 23 38.93 -32.24 -18.80
C THR A 23 39.26 -31.42 -20.07
N GLY A 24 39.10 -30.08 -19.97
CA GLY A 24 39.88 -29.14 -20.80
C GLY A 24 39.25 -27.76 -21.03
N ASN A 25 39.62 -26.77 -20.22
CA ASN A 25 39.35 -25.34 -20.46
C ASN A 25 40.07 -24.86 -21.73
N VAL A 26 39.43 -23.97 -22.51
CA VAL A 26 40.13 -22.98 -23.35
C VAL A 26 39.41 -21.64 -23.23
N ALA A 27 40.13 -20.67 -22.69
CA ALA A 27 39.81 -19.25 -22.72
C ALA A 27 40.50 -18.57 -23.93
N GLU A 28 40.03 -17.36 -24.25
CA GLU A 28 40.70 -16.32 -25.06
C GLU A 28 40.84 -16.59 -26.58
N ASP A 29 40.65 -15.66 -27.52
CA ASP A 29 40.38 -14.22 -27.54
C ASP A 29 40.15 -13.79 -29.03
N VAL A 30 39.86 -12.51 -29.25
CA VAL A 30 40.00 -11.70 -30.48
C VAL A 30 38.77 -11.69 -31.42
N GLY A 31 38.15 -10.56 -31.78
CA GLY A 31 38.50 -9.15 -31.65
C GLY A 31 38.13 -8.38 -32.94
N LYS A 32 37.63 -7.14 -32.77
CA LYS A 32 37.27 -6.10 -33.77
C LYS A 32 35.95 -6.27 -34.55
N ALA A 33 35.21 -5.24 -34.92
CA ALA A 33 35.10 -3.81 -34.60
C ALA A 33 33.96 -3.28 -35.50
N GLY A 34 33.10 -2.37 -35.03
CA GLY A 34 32.11 -1.75 -35.93
C GLY A 34 31.11 -0.84 -35.23
N LYS A 35 31.37 0.46 -35.26
CA LYS A 35 30.72 1.55 -34.52
C LYS A 35 29.24 1.77 -34.88
N GLY A 36 28.43 1.92 -33.84
CA GLY A 36 27.08 2.49 -33.88
C GLY A 36 26.70 3.00 -32.49
N LEU A 37 27.20 4.20 -32.16
CA LEU A 37 26.82 4.96 -30.97
C LEU A 37 25.53 5.71 -31.30
N GLU A 38 24.38 5.29 -30.80
CA GLU A 38 23.33 6.19 -30.28
C GLU A 38 22.31 5.37 -29.47
N GLY A 39 22.23 5.61 -28.15
CA GLY A 39 21.18 5.04 -27.28
C GLY A 39 21.63 4.15 -26.11
N ALA A 40 22.67 4.52 -25.36
CA ALA A 40 22.74 4.14 -23.94
C ALA A 40 21.66 4.96 -23.19
N ALA A 41 20.78 4.41 -22.36
CA ALA A 41 21.12 3.59 -21.20
C ALA A 41 20.06 2.50 -20.94
N LYS A 42 20.57 1.30 -20.63
CA LYS A 42 19.85 0.28 -19.87
C LYS A 42 19.71 0.75 -18.41
N GLY A 43 18.60 0.33 -17.80
CA GLY A 43 18.62 -0.17 -16.43
C GLY A 43 18.50 0.87 -15.34
N ALA A 44 17.29 0.97 -14.79
CA ALA A 44 17.08 0.87 -13.34
C ALA A 44 15.57 0.79 -13.12
N GLU A 45 15.08 -0.44 -13.01
CA GLU A 45 13.94 -0.74 -12.16
C GLU A 45 14.37 -0.36 -10.74
N SER A 46 14.19 0.91 -10.38
CA SER A 46 14.46 1.38 -9.03
C SER A 46 13.32 0.92 -8.13
N ALA A 47 13.48 -0.31 -7.64
CA ALA A 47 13.23 -0.59 -6.23
C ALA A 47 14.07 0.40 -5.41
N ALA A 48 13.51 1.57 -5.14
CA ALA A 48 13.85 2.32 -3.95
C ALA A 48 12.80 1.92 -2.92
N GLU A 49 13.10 0.85 -2.19
CA GLU A 49 12.56 0.66 -0.86
C GLU A 49 12.86 1.97 -0.11
N ASP A 50 11.82 2.76 0.16
CA ASP A 50 11.90 3.89 1.08
C ASP A 50 12.17 3.30 2.46
N ALA A 51 13.45 3.11 2.73
CA ALA A 51 13.97 2.62 3.98
C ALA A 51 13.58 3.63 5.07
N GLY A 52 12.52 3.29 5.79
CA GLY A 52 12.43 3.58 7.21
C GLY A 52 12.22 5.04 7.60
N LYS A 53 11.39 5.80 6.87
CA LYS A 53 10.59 6.79 7.60
C LYS A 53 9.43 6.06 8.27
N VAL A 54 9.76 5.35 9.35
CA VAL A 54 8.81 5.16 10.44
C VAL A 54 8.42 6.58 10.84
N VAL A 55 7.37 7.11 10.21
CA VAL A 55 6.55 8.15 10.81
C VAL A 55 5.98 7.41 12.01
N GLU A 56 6.75 7.43 13.09
CA GLU A 56 6.26 7.18 14.42
C GLU A 56 5.05 8.12 14.51
N THR A 57 3.86 7.55 14.33
CA THR A 57 2.62 8.26 14.61
C THR A 57 2.67 8.44 16.11
N SER A 58 3.36 9.50 16.52
CA SER A 58 3.66 9.85 17.90
C SER A 58 2.39 10.37 18.54
N TYR A 59 1.32 9.58 18.52
CA TYR A 59 0.19 9.74 19.43
C TYR A 59 0.67 9.18 20.76
N GLY A 60 1.42 10.06 21.43
CA GLY A 60 2.34 9.75 22.50
C GLY A 60 1.72 8.97 23.65
N LYS A 61 2.57 8.13 24.26
CA LYS A 61 2.35 7.61 25.60
C LYS A 61 2.53 8.75 26.61
N SER A 62 1.46 9.47 26.93
CA SER A 62 1.43 10.35 28.11
C SER A 62 0.84 9.60 29.31
N SER A 63 1.51 9.71 30.46
CA SER A 63 1.24 9.02 31.72
C SER A 63 0.21 9.75 32.59
N GLY A 64 -0.94 10.11 32.01
CA GLY A 64 -2.09 10.70 32.70
C GLY A 64 -3.37 9.98 32.27
N LYS A 65 -4.49 10.24 32.95
CA LYS A 65 -5.82 9.70 32.60
C LYS A 65 -5.99 9.67 31.08
N TYR A 66 -6.21 8.48 30.51
CA TYR A 66 -6.39 8.35 29.07
C TYR A 66 -7.76 8.91 28.71
N ASP A 67 -7.79 9.90 27.83
CA ASP A 67 -9.05 10.32 27.20
C ASP A 67 -9.58 9.13 26.40
N THR A 68 -10.83 8.77 26.64
CA THR A 68 -11.53 7.70 25.93
C THR A 68 -12.47 8.29 24.90
N THR A 69 -12.81 7.53 23.86
CA THR A 69 -13.79 7.96 22.85
C THR A 69 -15.11 8.39 23.50
N ALA A 70 -15.53 7.71 24.58
CA ALA A 70 -16.76 8.02 25.32
C ALA A 70 -16.79 9.45 25.88
N ASP A 71 -15.63 10.01 26.27
CA ASP A 71 -15.52 11.37 26.81
C ASP A 71 -15.85 12.43 25.75
N PHE A 72 -15.76 12.08 24.47
CA PHE A 72 -16.00 12.95 23.33
C PHE A 72 -17.35 12.73 22.65
N LEU A 73 -18.11 11.70 23.05
CA LEU A 73 -19.39 11.38 22.40
C LEU A 73 -20.53 12.34 22.81
N THR A 74 -20.36 13.18 23.84
CA THR A 74 -21.41 14.09 24.32
C THR A 74 -21.79 15.17 23.31
N ASN A 75 -20.88 15.52 22.41
CA ASN A 75 -21.04 16.61 21.43
C ASN A 75 -21.25 16.06 20.01
N ILE A 76 -21.90 14.91 19.90
CA ILE A 76 -22.22 14.30 18.61
C ILE A 76 -23.66 14.65 18.22
N GLU A 77 -23.80 15.24 17.04
CA GLU A 77 -25.09 15.50 16.44
C GLU A 77 -25.52 14.36 15.51
N ASN A 78 -26.75 13.88 15.68
CA ASN A 78 -27.35 12.94 14.75
C ASN A 78 -28.23 13.69 13.75
N ARG A 79 -27.82 13.69 12.48
CA ARG A 79 -28.54 14.29 11.35
C ARG A 79 -28.92 13.17 10.39
N ASN A 80 -30.19 12.75 10.45
CA ASN A 80 -30.75 11.74 9.54
C ASN A 80 -29.99 10.39 9.55
N GLY A 81 -29.59 9.91 10.74
CA GLY A 81 -28.87 8.66 10.93
C GLY A 81 -27.36 8.73 10.68
N LYS A 82 -26.84 9.94 10.39
CA LYS A 82 -25.40 10.21 10.30
C LYS A 82 -24.96 11.02 11.51
N PHE A 83 -23.79 10.69 12.03
CA PHE A 83 -23.23 11.32 13.20
C PHE A 83 -22.17 12.34 12.80
N TYR A 84 -22.24 13.52 13.40
CA TYR A 84 -21.35 14.64 13.14
C TYR A 84 -20.80 15.22 14.43
N THR A 85 -19.60 15.76 14.37
CA THR A 85 -19.01 16.55 15.46
C THR A 85 -18.03 17.56 14.90
N ASP A 86 -17.64 18.54 15.71
CA ASP A 86 -16.71 19.59 15.30
C ASP A 86 -15.30 19.04 15.02
N LYS A 87 -14.49 19.85 14.31
CA LYS A 87 -13.12 19.47 13.90
C LYS A 87 -12.24 19.04 15.08
N ALA A 88 -12.29 19.75 16.21
CA ALA A 88 -11.40 19.44 17.33
C ALA A 88 -11.81 18.13 18.01
N THR A 89 -13.12 17.87 18.11
CA THR A 89 -13.64 16.64 18.70
C THR A 89 -13.37 15.41 17.83
N ILE A 90 -13.60 15.49 16.51
CA ILE A 90 -13.31 14.36 15.61
C ILE A 90 -11.82 14.03 15.57
N ASP A 91 -10.95 15.04 15.61
CA ASP A 91 -9.50 14.85 15.66
C ASP A 91 -9.09 14.10 16.93
N LYS A 92 -9.66 14.44 18.09
CA LYS A 92 -9.37 13.71 19.35
C LYS A 92 -9.88 12.28 19.31
N ILE A 93 -11.11 12.05 18.82
CA ILE A 93 -11.66 10.70 18.65
C ILE A 93 -10.75 9.87 17.72
N GLY A 94 -10.35 10.44 16.59
CA GLY A 94 -9.46 9.79 15.64
C GLY A 94 -8.11 9.44 16.25
N GLN A 95 -7.52 10.33 17.04
CA GLN A 95 -6.28 10.06 17.77
C GLN A 95 -6.42 8.89 18.74
N VAL A 96 -7.53 8.82 19.48
CA VAL A 96 -7.80 7.72 20.43
C VAL A 96 -7.99 6.41 19.69
N GLU A 97 -8.86 6.39 18.67
CA GLU A 97 -9.17 5.16 17.91
C GLU A 97 -7.99 4.67 17.06
N ALA A 98 -7.16 5.57 16.53
CA ALA A 98 -5.97 5.21 15.75
C ALA A 98 -4.75 4.88 16.63
N ARG A 99 -4.82 5.10 17.94
CA ARG A 99 -3.67 4.93 18.83
C ARG A 99 -3.27 3.46 18.94
N GLY A 100 -2.06 3.16 18.46
CA GLY A 100 -1.54 1.78 18.47
C GLY A 100 -2.22 0.86 17.45
N GLU A 101 -3.03 1.42 16.55
CA GLU A 101 -3.58 0.67 15.43
C GLU A 101 -2.52 0.48 14.35
N ASP A 102 -2.45 -0.75 13.81
CA ASP A 102 -1.72 -1.03 12.59
C ASP A 102 -2.59 -0.71 11.37
N PHE A 103 -2.14 0.25 10.55
CA PHE A 103 -2.82 0.66 9.33
C PHE A 103 -2.48 -0.23 8.13
N SER A 104 -1.45 -1.07 8.22
CA SER A 104 -1.00 -1.97 7.15
C SER A 104 -2.09 -2.91 6.62
N PRO A 105 -2.95 -3.53 7.45
CA PRO A 105 -4.05 -4.36 6.95
C PRO A 105 -5.21 -3.56 6.32
N LEU A 106 -5.23 -2.24 6.45
CA LEU A 106 -6.31 -1.42 5.92
C LEU A 106 -6.11 -1.14 4.43
N ASN A 107 -7.19 -1.29 3.66
CA ASN A 107 -7.21 -0.86 2.28
C ASN A 107 -7.22 0.68 2.21
N LYS A 108 -6.09 1.26 1.76
CA LYS A 108 -5.89 2.70 1.57
C LYS A 108 -6.24 3.12 0.14
N ARG A 109 -7.12 4.12 0.00
CA ARG A 109 -7.52 4.69 -1.29
C ARG A 109 -7.57 6.22 -1.25
N ILE A 110 -7.10 6.88 -2.31
CA ILE A 110 -7.27 8.33 -2.48
C ILE A 110 -8.72 8.61 -2.88
N MET A 111 -9.40 9.48 -2.14
CA MET A 111 -10.78 9.89 -2.43
C MET A 111 -10.86 11.23 -3.12
N SER A 112 -9.98 12.15 -2.76
CA SER A 112 -9.80 13.41 -3.47
C SER A 112 -8.33 13.80 -3.38
N SER A 113 -7.85 14.48 -4.42
CA SER A 113 -6.52 15.07 -4.46
C SER A 113 -6.62 16.39 -5.22
N ARG A 114 -6.07 17.44 -4.64
CA ARG A 114 -5.99 18.77 -5.24
C ARG A 114 -4.72 19.48 -4.79
N ALA A 115 -4.35 20.55 -5.49
CA ALA A 115 -3.29 21.43 -5.01
C ALA A 115 -3.68 22.05 -3.65
N SER A 116 -2.71 22.15 -2.74
CA SER A 116 -2.84 22.89 -1.49
C SER A 116 -2.56 24.38 -1.70
N THR A 117 -3.18 25.24 -0.89
CA THR A 117 -2.81 26.67 -0.79
C THR A 117 -1.37 26.86 -0.32
N GLU A 118 -0.79 25.86 0.36
CA GLU A 118 0.60 25.81 0.82
C GLU A 118 1.59 25.42 -0.29
N GLY A 119 1.12 25.30 -1.55
CA GLY A 119 1.95 24.96 -2.71
C GLY A 119 2.24 23.47 -2.90
N GLY A 120 1.79 22.61 -1.98
CA GLY A 120 1.87 21.15 -2.09
C GLY A 120 0.55 20.51 -2.50
N THR A 121 0.19 19.41 -1.83
CA THR A 121 -1.02 18.63 -2.11
C THR A 121 -1.97 18.62 -0.93
N SER A 122 -3.27 18.58 -1.21
CA SER A 122 -4.35 18.36 -0.25
C SER A 122 -5.07 17.09 -0.67
N VAL A 123 -4.89 16.02 0.09
CA VAL A 123 -5.37 14.68 -0.24
C VAL A 123 -6.26 14.15 0.87
N VAL A 124 -7.39 13.55 0.51
CA VAL A 124 -8.22 12.78 1.46
C VAL A 124 -8.00 11.30 1.18
N TYR A 125 -7.43 10.61 2.16
CA TYR A 125 -7.27 9.16 2.14
C TYR A 125 -8.44 8.49 2.86
N LYS A 126 -9.04 7.48 2.23
CA LYS A 126 -9.91 6.52 2.89
C LYS A 126 -9.12 5.29 3.27
N TYR A 127 -9.20 4.93 4.55
CA TYR A 127 -8.77 3.64 5.08
C TYR A 127 -10.01 2.82 5.38
N SER A 128 -10.02 1.57 4.91
CA SER A 128 -11.17 0.67 5.05
C SER A 128 -10.75 -0.76 5.36
N ASP A 129 -11.63 -1.47 6.03
CA ASP A 129 -11.56 -2.90 6.30
C ASP A 129 -12.84 -3.59 5.82
N GLU A 130 -13.06 -4.84 6.25
CA GLU A 130 -14.23 -5.65 5.89
C GLU A 130 -15.56 -5.01 6.30
N LEU A 131 -15.56 -4.19 7.35
CA LEU A 131 -16.74 -3.48 7.85
C LEU A 131 -16.95 -2.13 7.14
N GLY A 132 -16.10 -1.78 6.18
CA GLY A 132 -16.19 -0.56 5.38
C GLY A 132 -15.21 0.53 5.81
N THR A 133 -15.63 1.80 5.73
CA THR A 133 -14.76 2.93 6.09
C THR A 133 -14.39 2.88 7.57
N LYS A 134 -13.09 2.92 7.86
CA LYS A 134 -12.58 3.04 9.23
C LYS A 134 -12.10 4.46 9.52
N TYR A 135 -11.37 5.06 8.58
CA TYR A 135 -10.94 6.46 8.68
C TYR A 135 -11.07 7.18 7.34
N LEU A 136 -11.41 8.48 7.40
CA LEU A 136 -11.07 9.45 6.37
C LEU A 136 -10.05 10.41 6.98
N ILE A 137 -8.87 10.49 6.37
CA ILE A 137 -7.77 11.33 6.84
C ILE A 137 -7.45 12.36 5.76
N HIS A 138 -7.56 13.64 6.11
CA HIS A 138 -7.13 14.74 5.28
C HIS A 138 -5.67 15.04 5.59
N GLU A 139 -4.82 14.96 4.57
CA GLU A 139 -3.41 15.32 4.64
C GLU A 139 -3.14 16.50 3.71
N VAL A 140 -2.45 17.49 4.25
CA VAL A 140 -1.98 18.66 3.49
C VAL A 140 -0.47 18.76 3.57
N THR A 141 0.17 18.96 2.42
CA THR A 141 1.61 19.15 2.29
C THR A 141 1.98 20.52 1.71
N ASP A 142 3.20 20.96 1.97
CA ASP A 142 3.82 22.10 1.32
C ASP A 142 4.46 21.74 -0.03
N ALA A 143 5.01 22.74 -0.73
CA ALA A 143 5.69 22.56 -2.02
C ALA A 143 6.91 21.62 -1.97
N ARG A 144 7.46 21.34 -0.78
CA ARG A 144 8.59 20.42 -0.57
C ARG A 144 8.14 19.02 -0.18
N GLY A 145 6.83 18.80 -0.04
CA GLY A 145 6.22 17.53 0.35
C GLY A 145 6.18 17.28 1.86
N TYR A 146 6.50 18.27 2.71
CA TYR A 146 6.34 18.14 4.15
C TYR A 146 4.88 18.27 4.54
N ILE A 147 4.42 17.41 5.46
CA ILE A 147 3.06 17.46 5.99
C ILE A 147 2.92 18.71 6.85
N ILE A 148 2.00 19.59 6.47
CA ILE A 148 1.60 20.79 7.20
C ILE A 148 0.57 20.43 8.27
N HIS A 149 -0.48 19.69 7.89
CA HIS A 149 -1.40 19.11 8.84
C HIS A 149 -1.96 17.78 8.34
N ARG A 150 -2.37 16.97 9.30
CA ARG A 150 -3.07 15.72 9.08
C ARG A 150 -4.18 15.61 10.12
N ASP A 151 -5.43 15.58 9.66
CA ASP A 151 -6.63 15.59 10.50
C ASP A 151 -7.66 14.57 10.02
N PHE A 152 -8.61 14.24 10.89
CA PHE A 152 -9.64 13.25 10.62
C PHE A 152 -10.91 13.94 10.09
N ASP A 153 -11.35 13.52 8.91
CA ASP A 153 -12.65 13.91 8.35
C ASP A 153 -13.75 12.92 8.76
N ALA A 154 -13.40 11.68 9.07
CA ALA A 154 -14.31 10.70 9.64
C ALA A 154 -13.57 9.59 10.37
N VAL A 155 -14.19 9.06 11.42
CA VAL A 155 -13.66 7.99 12.27
C VAL A 155 -14.78 7.01 12.59
N ARG A 156 -14.56 5.73 12.32
CA ARG A 156 -15.45 4.67 12.81
C ARG A 156 -14.99 4.27 14.20
N ILE A 157 -15.84 4.50 15.18
CA ILE A 157 -15.55 4.17 16.58
C ILE A 157 -15.81 2.68 16.85
N SER A 158 -15.29 2.18 17.96
CA SER A 158 -15.46 0.78 18.42
C SER A 158 -16.90 0.23 18.36
N SER A 159 -17.93 1.05 18.60
CA SER A 159 -19.33 0.63 18.51
C SER A 159 -19.87 0.51 17.07
N GLY A 160 -19.04 0.78 16.06
CA GLY A 160 -19.31 0.60 14.64
C GLY A 160 -19.89 1.83 13.92
N GLN A 161 -20.28 2.87 14.66
CA GLN A 161 -20.78 4.12 14.06
C GLN A 161 -19.65 4.90 13.40
N LEU A 162 -19.93 5.44 12.22
CA LEU A 162 -19.04 6.38 11.54
C LEU A 162 -19.40 7.81 11.96
N ILE A 163 -18.48 8.47 12.66
CA ILE A 163 -18.59 9.87 13.05
C ILE A 163 -17.88 10.70 11.99
N ASN A 164 -18.54 11.76 11.51
CA ASN A 164 -18.04 12.63 10.45
C ASN A 164 -17.70 14.01 11.02
N LYS A 165 -16.76 14.69 10.39
CA LYS A 165 -16.48 16.10 10.66
C LYS A 165 -17.61 16.97 10.11
N GLU A 166 -18.08 17.87 10.96
CA GLU A 166 -18.98 18.94 10.54
C GLU A 166 -18.26 19.89 9.57
N HIS A 167 -18.99 20.35 8.56
CA HIS A 167 -18.50 21.30 7.54
C HIS A 167 -19.14 22.67 7.74
#